data_AF-S6AJZ8-F1
#
_entry.id   AF-S6AJZ8-F1
#
_cell.length_a   1.000
_cell.length_b   1.000
_cell.length_c   1.000
_cell.angle_alpha   90.00
_cell.angle_beta   90.00
_cell.angle_gamma   90.00
#
_symmetry.space_group_name_H-M   'P 1'
#
loop_
_entity.id
_entity.type
_entity.pdbx_description
1 polymer ?
#
loop_
_entity_poly.entity_id
_entity_poly.type
_entity_poly.pdbx_seq_one_letter_code
_entity_poly.pdbx_strand_id
1 'polypeptide(L)'
;MFLKAYMTNLQRQAAEQQATTASQLAVDQAQQKADHLRRWEPLVDQIARWFNAQPVALKNRRYHLNEICTNLHGRYQDTPHRGSVALALRQLGWQQRRDYTSRKGGVRYWVPPCTTK
;
A
#
# COMPACT_ATOMS: atom_id res chain seq x y z
N MET A 1 32.50 -21.09 -43.70
CA MET A 1 32.56 -20.09 -42.59
C MET A 1 31.38 -20.29 -41.63
N PHE A 2 31.30 -21.40 -40.91
CA PHE A 2 30.17 -21.66 -39.98
C PHE A 2 30.46 -21.26 -38.53
N LEU A 3 31.72 -21.39 -38.10
CA LEU A 3 32.14 -21.08 -36.73
C LEU A 3 31.97 -19.58 -36.37
N LYS A 4 32.27 -18.67 -37.32
CA LYS A 4 32.08 -17.22 -37.12
C LYS A 4 30.62 -16.84 -36.89
N ALA A 5 29.70 -17.39 -37.71
CA ALA A 5 28.27 -17.13 -37.58
C ALA A 5 27.70 -17.66 -36.26
N TYR A 6 28.18 -18.84 -35.83
CA TYR A 6 27.83 -19.41 -34.53
C TYR A 6 28.30 -18.54 -33.37
N MET A 7 29.56 -18.08 -33.39
CA MET A 7 30.11 -17.18 -32.37
C MET A 7 29.35 -15.84 -32.30
N THR A 8 28.95 -15.28 -33.43
CA THR A 8 28.16 -14.03 -33.45
C THR A 8 26.76 -14.22 -32.87
N ASN A 9 26.13 -15.37 -33.10
CA ASN A 9 24.81 -15.67 -32.52
C ASN A 9 24.90 -15.86 -31.00
N LEU A 10 25.95 -16.52 -30.50
CA LEU A 10 26.21 -16.64 -29.06
C LEU A 10 26.44 -15.26 -28.40
N GLN A 11 27.23 -14.39 -29.04
CA GLN A 11 27.43 -13.02 -28.56
C GLN A 11 26.13 -12.22 -28.53
N ARG A 12 25.28 -12.38 -29.55
CA ARG A 12 23.96 -11.74 -29.60
C ARG A 12 23.05 -12.24 -28.45
N GLN A 13 22.97 -13.55 -28.24
CA GLN A 13 22.18 -14.14 -27.15
C GLN A 13 22.68 -13.67 -25.77
N ALA A 14 24.00 -13.60 -25.58
CA ALA A 14 24.58 -13.06 -24.34
C ALA A 14 24.22 -11.59 -24.13
N ALA A 15 24.24 -10.76 -25.18
CA ALA A 15 23.84 -9.36 -25.11
C ALA A 15 22.34 -9.21 -24.80
N GLU A 16 21.48 -10.03 -25.39
CA GLU A 16 20.04 -10.06 -25.11
C GLU A 16 19.74 -10.46 -23.66
N GLN A 17 20.45 -11.47 -23.13
CA GLN A 17 20.34 -11.87 -21.73
C GLN A 17 20.80 -10.74 -20.80
N GLN A 18 21.95 -10.12 -21.07
CA GLN A 18 22.44 -9.00 -20.27
C GLN A 18 21.49 -7.80 -20.29
N ALA A 19 20.93 -7.46 -21.46
CA ALA A 19 19.94 -6.39 -21.58
C ALA A 19 18.66 -6.71 -20.80
N THR A 20 18.21 -7.96 -20.83
CA THR A 20 17.04 -8.42 -20.09
C THR A 20 17.29 -8.35 -18.58
N THR A 21 18.42 -8.86 -18.10
CA THR A 21 18.79 -8.81 -16.69
C THR A 21 18.98 -7.38 -16.21
N ALA A 22 19.65 -6.51 -16.98
CA ALA A 22 19.80 -5.10 -16.64
C ALA A 22 18.45 -4.38 -16.55
N SER A 23 17.52 -4.69 -17.46
CA SER A 23 16.16 -4.15 -17.44
C SER A 23 15.39 -4.62 -16.20
N GLN A 24 15.47 -5.91 -15.86
CA GLN A 24 14.84 -6.47 -14.65
C GLN A 24 15.42 -5.83 -13.39
N LEU A 25 16.75 -5.74 -13.26
CA LEU A 25 17.42 -5.09 -12.13
C LEU A 25 17.01 -3.62 -12.00
N ALA A 26 16.86 -2.90 -13.11
CA ALA A 26 16.42 -1.52 -13.08
C ALA A 26 14.96 -1.39 -12.58
N VAL A 27 14.08 -2.29 -13.00
CA VAL A 27 12.69 -2.36 -12.50
C VAL A 27 12.66 -2.68 -11.01
N ASP A 28 13.43 -3.67 -10.56
CA ASP A 28 13.50 -4.07 -9.16
C ASP A 28 14.04 -2.93 -8.28
N GLN A 29 15.10 -2.25 -8.73
CA GLN A 29 15.65 -1.07 -8.03
C GLN A 29 14.64 0.08 -7.98
N ALA A 30 13.87 0.31 -9.04
CA ALA A 30 12.83 1.33 -9.06
C ALA A 30 11.70 0.98 -8.09
N GLN A 31 11.29 -0.29 -8.02
CA GLN A 31 10.30 -0.78 -7.06
C GLN A 31 10.79 -0.62 -5.62
N GLN A 32 12.02 -1.05 -5.31
CA GLN A 32 12.63 -0.89 -3.98
C GLN A 32 12.68 0.57 -3.54
N LYS A 33 13.05 1.49 -4.44
CA LYS A 33 13.04 2.94 -4.15
C LYS A 33 11.62 3.45 -3.88
N ALA A 34 10.64 3.05 -4.68
CA ALA A 34 9.25 3.45 -4.48
C ALA A 34 8.69 2.96 -3.12
N ASP A 35 8.98 1.73 -2.74
CA ASP A 35 8.56 1.16 -1.45
C ASP A 35 9.26 1.82 -0.27
N HIS A 36 10.53 2.19 -0.42
CA HIS A 36 11.23 2.97 0.58
C HIS A 36 10.57 4.34 0.79
N LEU A 37 10.18 5.06 -0.27
CA LEU A 37 9.51 6.36 -0.14
C LEU A 37 8.14 6.23 0.54
N ARG A 38 7.36 5.19 0.21
CA ARG A 38 6.06 4.90 0.85
C ARG A 38 6.15 4.67 2.35
N ARG A 39 7.28 4.12 2.84
CA ARG A 39 7.53 3.86 4.27
C ARG A 39 7.65 5.14 5.10
N TRP A 40 8.16 6.22 4.49
CA TRP A 40 8.34 7.50 5.16
C TRP A 40 7.12 8.42 5.02
N GLU A 41 6.11 7.98 4.27
CA GLU A 41 4.85 8.70 4.14
C GLU A 41 4.14 8.74 5.51
N PRO A 42 3.76 9.94 6.01
CA PRO A 42 3.00 10.09 7.23
C PRO A 42 1.73 9.25 7.22
N LEU A 43 1.36 8.71 8.38
CA LEU A 43 0.20 7.82 8.50
C LEU A 43 -1.11 8.49 8.03
N VAL A 44 -1.22 9.80 8.25
CA VAL A 44 -2.36 10.64 7.80
C VAL A 44 -2.49 10.59 6.27
N ASP A 45 -1.37 10.78 5.57
CA ASP A 45 -1.33 10.80 4.10
C ASP A 45 -1.59 9.40 3.54
N GLN A 46 -1.02 8.35 4.17
CA GLN A 46 -1.28 6.97 3.80
C GLN A 46 -2.79 6.63 3.89
N ILE A 47 -3.45 7.03 4.99
CA ILE A 47 -4.89 6.80 5.19
C ILE A 47 -5.71 7.57 4.16
N ALA A 48 -5.38 8.85 3.93
CA ALA A 48 -6.08 9.69 2.95
C ALA A 48 -5.95 9.10 1.53
N ARG A 49 -4.73 8.71 1.12
CA ARG A 49 -4.48 8.07 -0.18
C ARG A 49 -5.26 6.77 -0.31
N TRP A 50 -5.16 5.89 0.69
CA TRP A 50 -5.85 4.60 0.67
C TRP A 50 -7.36 4.76 0.51
N PHE A 51 -7.96 5.69 1.26
CA PHE A 51 -9.39 5.95 1.19
C PHE A 51 -9.81 6.62 -0.13
N ASN A 52 -9.00 7.55 -0.65
CA ASN A 52 -9.28 8.20 -1.93
C ASN A 52 -9.27 7.23 -3.10
N ALA A 53 -8.41 6.21 -3.06
CA ALA A 53 -8.32 5.14 -4.05
C ALA A 53 -9.48 4.14 -4.00
N GLN A 54 -10.30 4.13 -2.94
CA GLN A 54 -11.42 3.19 -2.84
C GLN A 54 -12.58 3.56 -3.80
N PRO A 55 -13.32 2.58 -4.33
CA PRO A 55 -14.62 2.79 -4.98
C PRO A 55 -15.64 3.46 -4.05
N VAL A 56 -16.56 4.25 -4.62
CA VAL A 56 -17.60 5.00 -3.87
C VAL A 56 -18.41 4.11 -2.92
N ALA A 57 -18.72 2.89 -3.33
CA ALA A 57 -19.45 1.91 -2.50
C ALA A 57 -18.70 1.54 -1.20
N LEU A 58 -17.37 1.51 -1.24
CA LEU A 58 -16.54 1.21 -0.08
C LEU A 58 -16.32 2.46 0.79
N LYS A 59 -16.27 3.66 0.20
CA LYS A 59 -16.04 4.89 0.95
C LYS A 59 -17.07 5.11 2.06
N ASN A 60 -18.35 4.81 1.81
CA ASN A 60 -19.43 5.09 2.77
C ASN A 60 -19.62 4.00 3.85
N ARG A 61 -18.84 2.92 3.81
CA ARG A 61 -18.99 1.82 4.76
C ARG A 61 -18.33 2.13 6.11
N ARG A 62 -18.72 1.35 7.12
CA ARG A 62 -18.08 1.37 8.45
C ARG A 62 -16.86 0.46 8.42
N TYR A 63 -15.76 0.89 9.04
CA TYR A 63 -14.51 0.14 9.03
C TYR A 63 -14.11 -0.32 10.43
N HIS A 64 -13.58 -1.53 10.53
CA HIS A 64 -12.89 -1.96 11.74
C HIS A 64 -11.47 -1.42 11.75
N LEU A 65 -10.95 -1.10 12.94
CA LEU A 65 -9.58 -0.57 13.06
C LEU A 65 -8.54 -1.56 12.50
N ASN A 66 -8.76 -2.86 12.69
CA ASN A 66 -7.87 -3.90 12.16
C ASN A 66 -7.83 -3.89 10.63
N GLU A 67 -8.98 -3.70 9.98
CA GLU A 67 -9.04 -3.63 8.50
C GLU A 67 -8.27 -2.42 7.97
N ILE A 68 -8.29 -1.30 8.69
CA ILE A 68 -7.51 -0.12 8.31
C ILE A 68 -6.02 -0.43 8.52
N CYS A 69 -5.64 -0.97 9.66
CA CYS A 69 -4.25 -1.33 9.99
C CYS A 69 -3.61 -2.26 8.94
N THR A 70 -4.34 -3.27 8.44
CA THR A 70 -3.80 -4.22 7.44
C THR A 70 -3.47 -3.59 6.09
N ASN A 71 -4.03 -2.41 5.79
CA ASN A 71 -3.79 -1.71 4.53
C ASN A 71 -2.70 -0.61 4.65
N LEU A 72 -2.14 -0.43 5.84
CA LEU A 72 -1.16 0.63 6.13
C LEU A 72 0.22 0.03 6.41
N HIS A 73 1.26 0.81 6.15
CA HIS A 73 2.63 0.40 6.35
C HIS A 73 3.28 1.20 7.49
N GLY A 74 3.79 0.49 8.48
CA GLY A 74 4.60 1.06 9.53
C GLY A 74 6.05 1.31 9.08
N ARG A 75 6.79 2.04 9.93
CA ARG A 75 8.17 2.49 9.67
C ARG A 75 9.16 1.36 9.37
N TYR A 76 8.91 0.14 9.85
CA TYR A 76 9.80 -1.01 9.68
C TYR A 76 9.15 -2.18 8.93
N GLN A 77 8.26 -1.90 7.97
CA GLN A 77 7.42 -2.91 7.27
C GLN A 77 6.46 -3.68 8.20
N ASP A 78 6.33 -3.22 9.43
CA ASP A 78 5.39 -3.79 10.39
C ASP A 78 4.04 -3.07 10.32
N THR A 79 3.01 -3.71 10.86
CA THR A 79 1.68 -3.13 11.00
C THR A 79 1.77 -1.92 11.95
N PRO A 80 1.24 -0.73 11.57
CA PRO A 80 1.32 0.43 12.45
C PRO A 80 0.54 0.21 13.75
N HIS A 81 1.07 0.77 14.85
CA HIS A 81 0.42 0.68 16.15
C HIS A 81 -1.00 1.28 16.11
N ARG A 82 -1.97 0.53 16.64
CA ARG A 82 -3.40 0.86 16.59
C ARG A 82 -3.72 2.24 17.16
N GLY A 83 -3.00 2.66 18.20
CA GLY A 83 -3.17 3.99 18.81
C GLY A 83 -2.77 5.13 17.86
N SER A 84 -1.70 4.95 17.09
CA SER A 84 -1.23 5.94 16.11
C SER A 84 -2.21 6.05 14.94
N VAL A 85 -2.76 4.91 14.49
CA VAL A 85 -3.82 4.86 13.47
C VAL A 85 -5.08 5.58 13.96
N ALA A 86 -5.52 5.31 15.20
CA ALA A 86 -6.66 6.00 15.78
C ALA A 86 -6.46 7.52 15.90
N LEU A 87 -5.24 7.97 16.22
CA LEU A 87 -4.90 9.40 16.27
C LEU A 87 -4.99 10.03 14.87
N ALA A 88 -4.37 9.41 13.86
CA ALA A 88 -4.40 9.90 12.49
C ALA A 88 -5.82 9.93 11.90
N LEU A 89 -6.64 8.92 12.20
CA LEU A 89 -8.05 8.90 11.79
C LEU A 89 -8.82 10.09 12.37
N ARG A 90 -8.61 10.42 13.65
CA ARG A 90 -9.24 11.60 14.28
C ARG A 90 -8.78 12.91 13.64
N GLN A 91 -7.51 13.02 13.27
CA GLN A 91 -6.99 14.19 12.54
C GLN A 91 -7.65 14.36 11.17
N LEU A 92 -7.99 13.26 10.51
CA LEU A 92 -8.75 13.25 9.25
C LEU A 92 -10.28 13.43 9.44
N GLY A 93 -10.75 13.68 10.66
CA GLY A 93 -12.17 13.89 10.96
C GLY A 93 -13.01 12.61 11.06
N TRP A 94 -12.38 11.44 11.06
CA TRP A 94 -13.10 10.18 11.26
C TRP A 94 -13.62 10.07 12.69
N GLN A 95 -14.79 9.44 12.83
CA GLN A 95 -15.45 9.27 14.11
C GLN A 95 -15.49 7.81 14.52
N GLN A 96 -15.10 7.56 15.77
CA GLN A 96 -15.22 6.24 16.38
C GLN A 96 -16.61 6.09 17.01
N ARG A 97 -17.37 5.08 16.60
CA ARG A 97 -18.67 4.74 17.16
C ARG A 97 -18.66 3.32 17.74
N ARG A 98 -19.65 3.00 18.58
CA ARG A 98 -19.86 1.65 19.13
C ARG A 98 -21.17 1.05 18.65
N ASP A 99 -21.23 -0.26 18.40
CA ASP A 99 -22.47 -1.00 18.09
C ASP A 99 -22.88 -1.81 19.27
N TYR A 100 -24.08 -1.53 19.73
CA TYR A 100 -24.74 -2.35 20.74
C TYR A 100 -25.79 -3.28 20.12
N THR A 101 -26.01 -3.22 18.80
CA THR A 101 -26.98 -4.08 18.11
C THR A 101 -26.55 -5.54 18.09
N SER A 102 -25.25 -5.80 18.22
CA SER A 102 -24.67 -7.14 18.34
C SER A 102 -24.85 -7.71 19.74
N ARG A 103 -25.41 -8.93 19.83
CA ARG A 103 -25.54 -9.73 21.07
C ARG A 103 -24.21 -9.97 21.79
N LYS A 104 -23.06 -9.77 21.10
CA LYS A 104 -21.70 -9.92 21.63
C LYS A 104 -21.10 -8.64 22.23
N GLY A 105 -21.89 -7.56 22.35
CA GLY A 105 -21.47 -6.33 23.02
C GLY A 105 -20.74 -5.33 22.11
N GLY A 106 -20.66 -4.09 22.61
CA GLY A 106 -20.19 -2.84 22.00
C GLY A 106 -19.01 -2.91 21.02
N VAL A 107 -19.20 -3.31 19.77
CA VAL A 107 -18.12 -3.36 18.76
C VAL A 107 -17.75 -1.94 18.33
N ARG A 108 -16.45 -1.62 18.33
CA ARG A 108 -15.94 -0.32 17.89
C ARG A 108 -15.69 -0.31 16.39
N TYR A 109 -16.13 0.73 15.72
CA TYR A 109 -15.90 0.98 14.29
C TYR A 109 -15.66 2.45 14.02
N TRP A 110 -15.04 2.70 12.88
CA TRP A 110 -14.73 4.02 12.36
C TRP A 110 -15.67 4.35 11.23
N VAL A 111 -16.24 5.55 11.29
CA VAL A 111 -17.12 6.11 10.28
C VAL A 111 -16.39 7.27 9.62
N PRO A 112 -16.38 7.33 8.28
CA PRO A 112 -15.76 8.42 7.55
C PRO A 112 -16.39 9.76 7.95
N PRO A 113 -15.65 10.88 7.88
CA PRO A 113 -16.25 12.19 8.03
C PRO A 113 -17.39 12.34 7.01
N CYS A 114 -18.59 12.66 7.48
CA CYS A 114 -19.67 12.99 6.57
C CYS A 114 -19.21 14.23 5.78
N THR A 115 -19.00 14.09 4.48
CA THR A 115 -18.77 15.24 3.62
C THR A 115 -20.10 15.96 3.53
N THR A 116 -20.33 16.91 4.45
CA THR A 116 -21.41 17.89 4.31
C THR A 116 -21.11 18.63 3.01
N LYS A 117 -21.86 18.31 1.96
CA LYS A 117 -21.88 19.09 0.72
C LYS A 117 -22.59 20.41 0.97
#